data_AF-A0A2V5NDI4-F1
#
_entry.id   AF-A0A2V5NDI4-F1
#
_cell.length_a   1.000
_cell.length_b   1.000
_cell.length_c   1.000
_cell.angle_alpha   90.00
_cell.angle_beta   90.00
_cell.angle_gamma   90.00
#
_symmetry.space_group_name_H-M   'P 1'
#
loop_
_entity.id
_entity.type
_entity.pdbx_description
1 polymer ?
#
loop_
_entity_poly.entity_id
_entity_poly.type
_entity_poly.pdbx_seq_one_letter_code
_entity_poly.pdbx_strand_id
1 'polypeptide(L)'
;MAITALLALSTTAARAQALVPSKLYLAGRDQNTKKDAVQVITKETAIRDPVQVTTRETPVVTKKDTVQVITKQTPQVSRKIKISEPIRPIARYSYKTPEGKKESAPIITQYYPKQIVHPFAKIDRHLDPKLMHAATIAQERAHAHSRSMCWHYVKEALLASGVIDSRPKSEYARDAAQDLVRNYGFKKLPVKDPFAAPIGSVLVYGSNRAAGHVEFRTKDGFVSDFRSATPSRRPLIGVYAKL
;
A
#
# COMPACT_ATOMS: atom_id res chain seq x y z
N MET A 1 74.01 11.33 23.11
CA MET A 1 73.74 12.28 22.01
C MET A 1 72.25 12.34 21.78
N ALA A 2 71.61 13.45 22.09
CA ALA A 2 70.19 13.68 21.82
C ALA A 2 70.04 14.58 20.59
N ILE A 3 69.06 14.31 19.73
CA ILE A 3 68.70 15.21 18.62
C ILE A 3 67.19 15.44 18.66
N THR A 4 66.85 16.68 19.02
CA THR A 4 65.49 17.22 19.07
C THR A 4 64.99 17.50 17.65
N ALA A 5 63.79 17.04 17.31
CA ALA A 5 63.11 17.42 16.06
C ALA A 5 62.12 18.56 16.32
N LEU A 6 62.20 19.61 15.51
CA LEU A 6 61.56 20.90 15.75
C LEU A 6 60.12 20.96 15.23
N LEU A 7 59.16 21.39 16.05
CA LEU A 7 57.81 21.76 15.61
C LEU A 7 57.78 23.24 15.21
N ALA A 8 57.48 23.53 13.94
CA ALA A 8 56.97 24.83 13.51
C ALA A 8 56.30 24.74 12.14
N LEU A 9 55.05 25.20 12.04
CA LEU A 9 54.56 26.11 10.98
C LEU A 9 53.08 26.42 11.24
N SER A 10 52.85 27.62 11.78
CA SER A 10 51.53 28.24 11.84
C SER A 10 51.31 29.09 10.58
N THR A 11 50.07 29.16 10.08
CA THR A 11 49.41 30.44 9.75
C THR A 11 47.94 30.24 9.37
N THR A 12 47.12 31.20 9.78
CA THR A 12 45.68 31.27 9.55
C THR A 12 45.34 32.03 8.26
N ALA A 13 44.33 31.58 7.52
CA ALA A 13 43.68 32.39 6.49
C ALA A 13 42.15 32.23 6.57
N ALA A 14 41.50 33.07 7.38
CA ALA A 14 40.05 33.18 7.39
C ALA A 14 39.56 33.83 6.09
N ARG A 15 38.79 33.10 5.28
CA ARG A 15 38.23 33.62 4.02
C ARG A 15 36.75 33.93 4.17
N ALA A 16 36.45 35.16 4.57
CA ALA A 16 35.10 35.68 4.49
C ALA A 16 34.66 35.77 3.03
N GLN A 17 33.44 35.31 2.73
CA GLN A 17 32.73 35.63 1.48
C GLN A 17 31.45 36.35 1.85
N ALA A 18 31.34 37.61 1.42
CA ALA A 18 30.21 38.46 1.74
C ALA A 18 28.96 38.04 0.93
N LEU A 19 27.81 38.02 1.60
CA LEU A 19 26.51 37.95 0.94
C LEU A 19 26.31 39.21 0.07
N VAL A 20 25.93 39.02 -1.18
CA VAL A 20 25.32 40.06 -2.01
C VAL A 20 23.83 39.74 -2.15
N PRO A 21 22.92 40.65 -1.76
CA PRO A 21 21.47 40.40 -1.87
C PRO A 21 21.00 40.51 -3.32
N SER A 22 20.39 39.46 -3.86
CA SER A 22 19.69 39.52 -5.15
C SER A 22 18.42 40.37 -5.03
N LYS A 23 18.33 41.45 -5.81
CA LYS A 23 17.12 42.29 -5.86
C LYS A 23 15.91 41.49 -6.36
N LEU A 24 14.80 41.63 -5.64
CA LEU A 24 13.46 41.31 -6.15
C LEU A 24 13.15 42.20 -7.36
N TYR A 25 12.84 41.57 -8.50
CA TYR A 25 12.12 42.21 -9.59
C TYR A 25 10.71 41.61 -9.67
N LEU A 26 9.74 42.31 -9.05
CA LEU A 26 8.34 42.15 -9.43
C LEU A 26 8.13 42.88 -10.76
N ALA A 27 7.94 42.11 -11.83
CA ALA A 27 7.44 42.62 -13.10
C ALA A 27 6.12 41.89 -13.41
N GLY A 28 5.03 42.39 -12.82
CA GLY A 28 3.69 42.02 -13.26
C GLY A 28 3.47 42.57 -14.67
N ARG A 29 2.90 41.75 -15.57
CA ARG A 29 2.45 42.21 -16.89
C ARG A 29 1.17 41.50 -17.27
N ASP A 30 0.06 42.23 -17.18
CA ASP A 30 -1.17 41.86 -17.84
C ASP A 30 -0.94 41.69 -19.35
N GLN A 31 -1.49 40.62 -19.92
CA GLN A 31 -2.09 40.69 -21.26
C GLN A 31 -3.38 39.85 -21.30
N ASN A 32 -4.49 40.58 -21.39
CA ASN A 32 -5.80 40.09 -21.77
C ASN A 32 -5.89 40.07 -23.30
N THR A 33 -6.19 38.93 -23.93
CA THR A 33 -6.73 38.88 -25.30
C THR A 33 -7.64 37.68 -25.54
N LYS A 34 -8.91 38.01 -25.75
CA LYS A 34 -9.98 37.30 -26.48
C LYS A 34 -9.62 36.01 -27.24
N LYS A 35 -10.48 34.99 -27.09
CA LYS A 35 -10.87 34.12 -28.21
C LYS A 35 -12.38 33.93 -28.23
N ASP A 36 -12.98 34.21 -29.38
CA ASP A 36 -14.41 34.07 -29.65
C ASP A 36 -14.79 32.62 -30.01
N ALA A 37 -16.09 32.36 -29.82
CA ALA A 37 -16.97 31.45 -30.57
C ALA A 37 -16.40 30.15 -31.18
N VAL A 38 -16.94 29.01 -30.71
CA VAL A 38 -17.24 27.85 -31.57
C VAL A 38 -18.68 27.42 -31.32
N GLN A 39 -19.51 27.49 -32.37
CA GLN A 39 -20.80 26.82 -32.42
C GLN A 39 -20.59 25.33 -32.74
N VAL A 40 -21.35 24.44 -32.10
CA VAL A 40 -21.57 23.08 -32.62
C VAL A 40 -23.07 22.80 -32.60
N ILE A 41 -23.57 22.38 -33.76
CA ILE A 41 -24.99 22.12 -34.01
C ILE A 41 -25.36 20.70 -33.56
N THR A 42 -26.62 20.58 -33.15
CA THR A 42 -27.38 19.40 -32.73
C THR A 42 -27.12 18.13 -33.55
N LYS A 43 -27.13 16.97 -32.88
CA LYS A 43 -27.98 15.83 -33.27
C LYS A 43 -28.27 14.88 -32.10
N GLU A 44 -29.55 14.57 -31.96
CA GLU A 44 -30.20 13.73 -30.96
C GLU A 44 -30.56 12.39 -31.60
N THR A 45 -30.42 11.26 -30.87
CA THR A 45 -31.37 10.12 -30.91
C THR A 45 -31.25 9.29 -29.63
N ALA A 46 -32.37 8.87 -29.04
CA ALA A 46 -32.43 7.86 -27.96
C ALA A 46 -32.27 6.41 -28.53
N ILE A 47 -32.30 5.30 -27.78
CA ILE A 47 -33.49 4.69 -27.13
C ILE A 47 -33.07 3.51 -26.21
N ARG A 48 -33.55 3.57 -24.95
CA ARG A 48 -34.05 2.51 -24.02
C ARG A 48 -33.51 1.06 -24.03
N ASP A 49 -33.27 0.55 -22.80
CA ASP A 49 -33.33 -0.87 -22.41
C ASP A 49 -34.75 -1.48 -22.56
N PRO A 50 -34.94 -2.80 -22.37
CA PRO A 50 -35.26 -3.24 -21.00
C PRO A 50 -34.66 -4.59 -20.54
N VAL A 51 -34.54 -4.66 -19.21
CA VAL A 51 -34.33 -5.85 -18.37
C VAL A 51 -35.39 -6.95 -18.62
N GLN A 52 -34.98 -8.22 -18.52
CA GLN A 52 -35.88 -9.31 -18.12
C GLN A 52 -35.36 -10.04 -16.88
N VAL A 53 -36.19 -10.02 -15.84
CA VAL A 53 -36.11 -10.89 -14.65
C VAL A 53 -37.21 -11.92 -14.81
N THR A 54 -36.88 -13.22 -14.72
CA THR A 54 -37.89 -14.29 -14.70
C THR A 54 -37.77 -15.12 -13.42
N THR A 55 -38.93 -15.35 -12.82
CA THR A 55 -39.13 -15.91 -11.48
C THR A 55 -39.03 -17.44 -11.47
N ARG A 56 -38.74 -17.95 -10.26
CA ARG A 56 -38.84 -19.33 -9.79
C ARG A 56 -40.02 -20.13 -10.37
N GLU A 57 -39.81 -21.44 -10.55
CA GLU A 57 -40.87 -22.44 -10.46
C GLU A 57 -40.49 -23.59 -9.52
N THR A 58 -41.51 -24.19 -8.91
CA THR A 58 -41.47 -25.35 -8.01
C THR A 58 -42.62 -26.29 -8.35
N PRO A 59 -42.42 -27.61 -8.28
CA PRO A 59 -43.44 -28.56 -7.83
C PRO A 59 -42.99 -29.22 -6.50
N VAL A 60 -43.75 -29.37 -5.42
CA VAL A 60 -45.20 -29.62 -5.17
C VAL A 60 -45.61 -31.08 -5.42
N VAL A 61 -45.60 -31.86 -4.31
CA VAL A 61 -46.58 -32.91 -3.90
C VAL A 61 -46.69 -34.16 -4.81
N THR A 62 -46.54 -35.40 -4.33
CA THR A 62 -47.42 -36.24 -3.47
C THR A 62 -46.59 -37.48 -3.03
N LYS A 63 -46.88 -38.35 -2.05
CA LYS A 63 -48.05 -38.65 -1.20
C LYS A 63 -47.64 -38.86 0.28
N LYS A 64 -48.60 -39.21 1.14
CA LYS A 64 -48.39 -39.89 2.44
C LYS A 64 -48.30 -41.40 2.22
N ASP A 65 -47.57 -42.11 3.09
CA ASP A 65 -48.11 -43.34 3.70
C ASP A 65 -47.40 -43.69 5.02
N THR A 66 -47.97 -44.64 5.76
CA THR A 66 -47.90 -44.69 7.24
C THR A 66 -46.84 -45.66 7.80
N VAL A 67 -46.30 -45.26 8.96
CA VAL A 67 -45.47 -46.01 9.94
C VAL A 67 -45.50 -47.54 9.85
N GLN A 68 -44.31 -48.17 9.90
CA GLN A 68 -44.13 -49.39 10.69
C GLN A 68 -42.69 -49.59 11.18
N VAL A 69 -42.58 -50.10 12.41
CA VAL A 69 -41.33 -50.32 13.17
C VAL A 69 -40.81 -51.73 12.91
N ILE A 70 -39.57 -51.88 12.43
CA ILE A 70 -38.85 -53.16 12.48
C ILE A 70 -37.40 -52.95 12.94
N THR A 71 -37.08 -53.55 14.08
CA THR A 71 -35.74 -53.67 14.68
C THR A 71 -34.80 -54.51 13.81
N LYS A 72 -33.58 -54.03 13.55
CA LYS A 72 -32.40 -54.86 13.23
C LYS A 72 -31.10 -54.07 13.46
N GLN A 73 -30.05 -54.75 13.92
CA GLN A 73 -28.83 -54.14 14.47
C GLN A 73 -27.67 -54.07 13.46
N THR A 74 -26.79 -53.07 13.66
CA THR A 74 -25.37 -53.00 13.20
C THR A 74 -25.11 -52.95 11.67
N PRO A 75 -23.99 -52.36 11.19
CA PRO A 75 -22.67 -52.23 11.83
C PRO A 75 -22.17 -50.79 12.06
N GLN A 76 -21.08 -50.68 12.82
CA GLN A 76 -20.35 -49.42 13.00
C GLN A 76 -19.63 -49.01 11.70
N VAL A 77 -19.78 -47.76 11.31
CA VAL A 77 -18.91 -47.10 10.31
C VAL A 77 -18.26 -45.89 10.96
N SER A 78 -16.94 -45.95 11.08
CA SER A 78 -16.08 -44.97 11.75
C SER A 78 -16.07 -43.62 11.02
N ARG A 79 -16.95 -42.71 11.41
CA ARG A 79 -16.86 -41.30 11.01
C ARG A 79 -15.69 -40.64 11.73
N LYS A 80 -14.65 -40.26 10.98
CA LYS A 80 -13.54 -39.42 11.47
C LYS A 80 -14.11 -38.14 12.09
N ILE A 81 -13.93 -37.99 13.40
CA ILE A 81 -14.34 -36.78 14.13
C ILE A 81 -13.43 -35.64 13.69
N LYS A 82 -13.99 -34.62 13.02
CA LYS A 82 -13.35 -33.31 12.97
C LYS A 82 -13.35 -32.77 14.39
N ILE A 83 -12.16 -32.57 14.96
CA ILE A 83 -11.99 -31.91 16.24
C ILE A 83 -12.47 -30.47 16.09
N SER A 84 -13.71 -30.20 16.52
CA SER A 84 -14.21 -28.84 16.69
C SER A 84 -13.47 -28.18 17.85
N GLU A 85 -13.02 -26.95 17.66
CA GLU A 85 -12.41 -26.16 18.74
C GLU A 85 -13.33 -26.09 19.97
N PRO A 86 -12.79 -26.14 21.20
CA PRO A 86 -13.60 -26.15 22.40
C PRO A 86 -14.33 -24.81 22.55
N ILE A 87 -15.66 -24.85 22.44
CA ILE A 87 -16.55 -23.72 22.73
C ILE A 87 -16.40 -23.38 24.21
N ARG A 88 -15.57 -22.38 24.53
CA ARG A 88 -15.44 -21.88 25.90
C ARG A 88 -16.74 -21.19 26.30
N PRO A 89 -17.29 -21.44 27.50
CA PRO A 89 -18.49 -20.75 27.95
C PRO A 89 -18.20 -19.26 28.10
N ILE A 90 -19.01 -18.43 27.42
CA ILE A 90 -18.93 -16.97 27.55
C ILE A 90 -19.38 -16.61 28.97
N ALA A 91 -18.48 -15.98 29.74
CA ALA A 91 -18.79 -15.54 31.10
C ALA A 91 -19.98 -14.56 31.10
N ARG A 92 -20.89 -14.68 32.05
CA ARG A 92 -22.09 -13.82 32.16
C ARG A 92 -22.08 -13.05 33.47
N TYR A 93 -22.26 -11.74 33.39
CA TYR A 93 -22.47 -10.88 34.55
C TYR A 93 -23.95 -10.93 34.95
N SER A 94 -24.23 -11.23 36.21
CA SER A 94 -25.60 -11.24 36.75
C SER A 94 -25.89 -9.93 37.48
N TYR A 95 -27.02 -9.30 37.19
CA TYR A 95 -27.49 -8.09 37.86
C TYR A 95 -28.96 -8.24 38.28
N LYS A 96 -29.46 -7.31 39.10
CA LYS A 96 -30.89 -7.18 39.41
C LYS A 96 -31.44 -5.94 38.69
N THR A 97 -32.62 -6.05 38.10
CA THR A 97 -33.36 -4.90 37.58
C THR A 97 -33.99 -4.11 38.75
N PRO A 98 -34.48 -2.88 38.53
CA PRO A 98 -35.18 -2.09 39.57
C PRO A 98 -36.39 -2.82 40.18
N GLU A 99 -37.04 -3.70 39.41
CA GLU A 99 -38.16 -4.54 39.82
C GLU A 99 -37.72 -5.80 40.60
N GLY A 100 -36.43 -5.90 40.95
CA GLY A 100 -35.84 -6.99 41.75
C GLY A 100 -35.51 -8.28 40.98
N LYS A 101 -35.86 -8.35 39.68
CA LYS A 101 -35.65 -9.53 38.84
C LYS A 101 -34.17 -9.75 38.54
N LYS A 102 -33.67 -10.98 38.69
CA LYS A 102 -32.28 -11.33 38.35
C LYS A 102 -32.15 -11.61 36.85
N GLU A 103 -31.27 -10.87 36.17
CA GLU A 103 -30.96 -11.03 34.75
C GLU A 103 -29.45 -11.21 34.53
N SER A 104 -29.03 -11.58 33.32
CA SER A 104 -27.60 -11.74 33.02
C SER A 104 -27.22 -11.37 31.59
N ALA A 105 -26.18 -10.55 31.47
CA ALA A 105 -25.57 -10.13 30.20
C ALA A 105 -24.24 -10.86 29.96
N PRO A 106 -23.88 -11.16 28.69
CA PRO A 106 -22.56 -11.71 28.37
C PRO A 106 -21.45 -10.67 28.62
N ILE A 107 -20.36 -11.10 29.24
CA ILE A 107 -19.16 -10.28 29.43
C ILE A 107 -18.32 -10.40 28.15
N ILE A 108 -18.21 -9.30 27.40
CA ILE A 108 -17.33 -9.20 26.24
C ILE A 108 -15.90 -8.97 26.74
N THR A 109 -15.15 -10.05 26.98
CA THR A 109 -13.75 -9.98 27.43
C THR A 109 -12.78 -9.50 26.35
N GLN A 110 -13.21 -9.47 25.08
CA GLN A 110 -12.38 -9.12 23.92
C GLN A 110 -13.13 -8.12 23.03
N TYR A 111 -13.08 -6.84 23.39
CA TYR A 111 -13.77 -5.76 22.68
C TYR A 111 -13.20 -5.49 21.27
N TYR A 112 -11.90 -5.77 21.05
CA TYR A 112 -11.27 -5.75 19.72
C TYR A 112 -10.44 -7.03 19.52
N PRO A 113 -11.01 -8.12 18.94
CA PRO A 113 -10.35 -9.41 18.87
C PRO A 113 -9.19 -9.50 17.87
N LYS A 114 -8.95 -8.47 17.04
CA LYS A 114 -7.87 -8.44 16.03
C LYS A 114 -7.24 -7.06 15.93
N GLN A 115 -6.14 -6.85 16.64
CA GLN A 115 -5.21 -5.77 16.31
C GLN A 115 -4.62 -6.05 14.93
N ILE A 116 -4.80 -5.14 13.97
CA ILE A 116 -4.26 -5.29 12.61
C ILE A 116 -2.75 -4.95 12.67
N VAL A 117 -1.97 -5.88 13.20
CA VAL A 117 -0.50 -5.79 13.19
C VAL A 117 -0.02 -6.21 11.81
N HIS A 118 0.41 -5.24 11.01
CA HIS A 118 1.06 -5.52 9.74
C HIS A 118 2.45 -6.14 9.99
N PRO A 119 2.83 -7.21 9.28
CA PRO A 119 4.12 -7.84 9.48
C PRO A 119 5.26 -6.90 9.10
N PHE A 120 6.35 -6.95 9.88
CA PHE A 120 7.61 -6.33 9.48
C PHE A 120 8.05 -6.87 8.12
N ALA A 121 8.53 -5.98 7.26
CA ALA A 121 9.00 -6.36 5.93
C ALA A 121 10.21 -7.28 6.03
N LYS A 122 10.28 -8.26 5.13
CA LYS A 122 11.37 -9.25 5.09
C LYS A 122 12.59 -8.66 4.38
N ILE A 123 13.78 -8.93 4.89
CA ILE A 123 15.03 -8.75 4.15
C ILE A 123 15.20 -9.99 3.27
N ASP A 124 15.19 -9.80 1.96
CA ASP A 124 15.55 -10.84 0.99
C ASP A 124 17.01 -10.66 0.59
N ARG A 125 17.80 -11.73 0.74
CA ARG A 125 19.25 -11.74 0.49
C ARG A 125 19.60 -11.86 -0.99
N HIS A 126 18.62 -12.16 -1.85
CA HIS A 126 18.79 -12.27 -3.30
C HIS A 126 18.52 -10.94 -4.04
N LEU A 127 18.14 -9.88 -3.31
CA LEU A 127 18.00 -8.55 -3.89
C LEU A 127 19.32 -7.77 -3.82
N ASP A 128 19.50 -6.85 -4.76
CA ASP A 128 20.55 -5.83 -4.69
C ASP A 128 20.43 -5.06 -3.36
N PRO A 129 21.43 -5.12 -2.45
CA PRO A 129 21.36 -4.45 -1.15
C PRO A 129 21.25 -2.92 -1.28
N LYS A 130 21.62 -2.34 -2.42
CA LYS A 130 21.42 -0.92 -2.71
C LYS A 130 19.94 -0.53 -2.74
N LEU A 131 19.01 -1.44 -3.01
CA LEU A 131 17.57 -1.16 -2.93
C LEU A 131 17.11 -0.85 -1.50
N MET A 132 17.67 -1.54 -0.50
CA MET A 132 17.44 -1.18 0.90
C MET A 132 17.99 0.22 1.19
N HIS A 133 19.17 0.56 0.66
CA HIS A 133 19.73 1.91 0.79
C HIS A 133 18.88 2.97 0.07
N ALA A 134 18.30 2.65 -1.10
CA ALA A 134 17.34 3.51 -1.79
C ALA A 134 16.10 3.81 -0.94
N ALA A 135 15.54 2.79 -0.29
CA ALA A 135 14.44 2.97 0.65
C ALA A 135 14.83 3.85 1.84
N THR A 136 16.04 3.68 2.40
CA THR A 136 16.57 4.55 3.47
C THR A 136 16.71 6.01 3.00
N ILE A 137 17.30 6.26 1.83
CA ILE A 137 17.44 7.62 1.27
C ILE A 137 16.07 8.27 1.05
N ALA A 138 15.10 7.52 0.51
CA ALA A 138 13.72 8.01 0.38
C ALA A 138 13.10 8.29 1.75
N GLN A 139 13.31 7.43 2.74
CA GLN A 139 12.85 7.60 4.12
C GLN A 139 13.43 8.85 4.78
N GLU A 140 14.73 9.13 4.62
CA GLU A 140 15.41 10.33 5.11
C GLU A 140 14.93 11.62 4.43
N ARG A 141 14.65 11.58 3.11
CA ARG A 141 14.19 12.74 2.31
C ARG A 141 12.67 12.94 2.30
N ALA A 142 11.92 12.04 2.93
CA ALA A 142 10.46 12.06 2.91
C ALA A 142 9.88 13.23 3.72
N HIS A 143 8.84 13.86 3.15
CA HIS A 143 8.07 14.92 3.82
C HIS A 143 7.07 14.34 4.82
N ALA A 144 6.58 15.20 5.72
CA ALA A 144 5.50 14.86 6.65
C ALA A 144 4.19 14.50 5.94
N HIS A 145 3.95 15.04 4.75
CA HIS A 145 2.73 14.87 3.96
C HIS A 145 3.08 14.73 2.46
N SER A 146 2.20 14.11 1.67
CA SER A 146 2.42 13.97 0.23
C SER A 146 2.48 15.34 -0.46
N ARG A 147 3.40 15.47 -1.41
CA ARG A 147 3.56 16.62 -2.31
C ARG A 147 3.13 16.29 -3.74
N SER A 148 2.42 15.17 -3.95
CA SER A 148 2.07 14.59 -5.26
C SER A 148 3.27 14.27 -6.16
N MET A 149 4.47 14.10 -5.57
CA MET A 149 5.74 13.95 -6.29
C MET A 149 6.38 12.57 -6.08
N CYS A 150 5.58 11.57 -5.68
CA CYS A 150 6.02 10.20 -5.37
C CYS A 150 7.08 9.63 -6.33
N TRP A 151 6.81 9.63 -7.64
CA TRP A 151 7.74 9.10 -8.63
C TRP A 151 9.01 9.94 -8.80
N HIS A 152 8.94 11.25 -8.58
CA HIS A 152 10.13 12.11 -8.60
C HIS A 152 11.11 11.71 -7.49
N TYR A 153 10.62 11.54 -6.26
CA TYR A 153 11.41 11.15 -5.10
C TYR A 153 11.98 9.73 -5.21
N VAL A 154 11.17 8.77 -5.68
CA VAL A 154 11.64 7.39 -5.91
C VAL A 154 12.76 7.35 -6.95
N LYS A 155 12.63 8.11 -8.06
CA LYS A 155 13.69 8.21 -9.08
C LYS A 155 14.99 8.79 -8.53
N GLU A 156 14.93 9.80 -7.66
CA GLU A 156 16.12 10.37 -7.02
C GLU A 156 16.77 9.40 -6.03
N ALA A 157 15.99 8.66 -5.25
CA ALA A 157 16.51 7.69 -4.30
C ALA A 157 17.14 6.47 -4.98
N LEU A 158 16.56 5.96 -6.08
CA LEU A 158 17.17 4.91 -6.91
C LEU A 158 18.50 5.35 -7.52
N LEU A 159 18.58 6.60 -8.01
CA LEU A 159 19.80 7.16 -8.58
C LEU A 159 20.88 7.40 -7.50
N ALA A 160 20.49 8.00 -6.37
CA ALA A 160 21.42 8.33 -5.28
C ALA A 160 21.99 7.09 -4.55
N SER A 161 21.26 5.97 -4.55
CA SER A 161 21.75 4.68 -4.05
C SER A 161 22.61 3.90 -5.05
N GLY A 162 22.72 4.36 -6.30
CA GLY A 162 23.46 3.66 -7.36
C GLY A 162 22.87 2.31 -7.77
N VAL A 163 21.56 2.08 -7.54
CA VAL A 163 20.81 0.92 -8.09
C VAL A 163 20.68 1.05 -9.61
N ILE A 164 20.56 2.30 -10.08
CA ILE A 164 20.44 2.68 -11.48
C ILE A 164 21.45 3.76 -11.83
N ASP A 165 22.00 3.69 -13.05
CA ASP A 165 23.08 4.57 -13.49
C ASP A 165 22.55 5.88 -14.12
N SER A 166 21.25 5.97 -14.39
CA SER A 166 20.60 7.16 -14.93
C SER A 166 19.17 7.33 -14.43
N ARG A 167 18.63 8.55 -14.48
CA ARG A 167 17.28 8.85 -13.99
C ARG A 167 16.20 8.34 -14.96
N PRO A 168 15.19 7.59 -14.50
CA PRO A 168 14.11 7.08 -15.37
C PRO A 168 13.30 8.21 -16.00
N LYS A 169 12.97 8.05 -17.28
CA LYS A 169 12.42 9.12 -18.12
C LYS A 169 10.89 9.23 -18.04
N SER A 170 10.21 8.16 -17.62
CA SER A 170 8.75 8.15 -17.42
C SER A 170 8.27 9.29 -16.52
N GLU A 171 7.25 10.02 -16.96
CA GLU A 171 6.64 11.12 -16.20
C GLU A 171 5.69 10.59 -15.11
N TYR A 172 4.85 9.63 -15.46
CA TYR A 172 3.82 9.09 -14.56
C TYR A 172 4.32 7.87 -13.77
N ALA A 173 3.92 7.83 -12.50
CA ALA A 173 4.17 6.74 -11.56
C ALA A 173 3.69 5.37 -12.08
N ARG A 174 2.53 5.30 -12.75
CA ARG A 174 1.97 4.05 -13.31
C ARG A 174 2.89 3.41 -14.37
N ASP A 175 3.66 4.21 -15.09
CA ASP A 175 4.53 3.78 -16.19
C ASP A 175 5.93 3.37 -15.70
N ALA A 176 6.25 3.67 -14.43
CA ALA A 176 7.50 3.28 -13.76
C ALA A 176 7.80 1.79 -13.87
N ALA A 177 6.78 0.93 -13.78
CA ALA A 177 6.92 -0.51 -13.93
C ALA A 177 7.55 -0.91 -15.27
N GLN A 178 7.12 -0.28 -16.37
CA GLN A 178 7.63 -0.58 -17.70
C GLN A 178 9.04 0.01 -17.89
N ASP A 179 9.28 1.22 -17.41
CA ASP A 179 10.57 1.92 -17.48
C ASP A 179 11.67 1.14 -16.71
N LEU A 180 11.39 0.77 -15.45
CA LEU A 180 12.31 0.02 -14.58
C LEU A 180 12.67 -1.36 -15.15
N VAL A 181 11.69 -2.10 -15.66
CA VAL A 181 11.93 -3.44 -16.23
C VAL A 181 12.68 -3.35 -17.56
N ARG A 182 12.26 -2.45 -18.46
CA ARG A 182 12.82 -2.36 -19.82
C ARG A 182 14.24 -1.77 -19.84
N ASN A 183 14.51 -0.75 -19.02
CA ASN A 183 15.71 0.07 -19.15
C ASN A 183 16.72 -0.13 -18.00
N TYR A 184 16.28 -0.66 -16.84
CA TYR A 184 17.09 -0.67 -15.61
C TYR A 184 17.32 -2.06 -14.99
N GLY A 185 16.83 -3.12 -15.66
CA GLY A 185 17.05 -4.52 -15.26
C GLY A 185 16.20 -5.00 -14.09
N PHE A 186 15.14 -4.28 -13.71
CA PHE A 186 14.23 -4.72 -12.66
C PHE A 186 13.40 -5.93 -13.12
N LYS A 187 13.04 -6.79 -12.18
CA LYS A 187 12.16 -7.94 -12.37
C LYS A 187 10.93 -7.78 -11.51
N LYS A 188 9.77 -8.17 -12.05
CA LYS A 188 8.51 -8.23 -11.29
C LYS A 188 8.56 -9.44 -10.36
N LEU A 189 8.42 -9.21 -9.06
CA LEU A 189 8.35 -10.28 -8.06
C LEU A 189 6.96 -10.94 -8.07
N PRO A 190 6.85 -12.24 -7.73
CA PRO A 190 5.57 -12.95 -7.63
C PRO A 190 4.79 -12.60 -6.34
N VAL A 191 4.80 -11.32 -5.95
CA VAL A 191 4.17 -10.79 -4.74
C VAL A 191 2.92 -9.98 -5.11
N LYS A 192 1.78 -10.35 -4.51
CA LYS A 192 0.49 -9.67 -4.69
C LYS A 192 0.09 -8.76 -3.51
N ASP A 193 0.60 -9.05 -2.33
CA ASP A 193 0.35 -8.27 -1.11
C ASP A 193 1.50 -7.26 -0.90
N PRO A 194 1.22 -5.95 -0.84
CA PRO A 194 2.21 -4.92 -0.52
C PRO A 194 2.97 -5.17 0.78
N PHE A 195 2.35 -5.74 1.82
CA PHE A 195 3.01 -5.97 3.11
C PHE A 195 4.02 -7.11 3.05
N ALA A 196 3.76 -8.14 2.23
CA ALA A 196 4.66 -9.25 1.95
C ALA A 196 5.84 -8.90 1.02
N ALA A 197 5.87 -7.68 0.46
CA ALA A 197 6.98 -7.19 -0.33
C ALA A 197 8.28 -7.15 0.52
N PRO A 198 9.45 -7.50 -0.06
CA PRO A 198 10.73 -7.40 0.62
C PRO A 198 11.20 -5.95 0.72
N ILE A 199 12.02 -5.63 1.73
CA ILE A 199 12.57 -4.28 1.96
C ILE A 199 13.34 -3.80 0.73
N GLY A 200 13.16 -2.53 0.36
CA GLY A 200 13.81 -1.92 -0.79
C GLY A 200 13.11 -2.18 -2.13
N SER A 201 12.18 -3.13 -2.20
CA SER A 201 11.39 -3.32 -3.44
C SER A 201 10.51 -2.10 -3.74
N VAL A 202 10.33 -1.83 -5.03
CA VAL A 202 9.53 -0.73 -5.57
C VAL A 202 8.13 -1.25 -5.90
N LEU A 203 7.11 -0.67 -5.26
CA LEU A 203 5.72 -0.99 -5.47
C LEU A 203 5.10 0.05 -6.40
N VAL A 204 4.54 -0.42 -7.51
CA VAL A 204 3.91 0.43 -8.52
C VAL A 204 2.41 0.21 -8.51
N TYR A 205 1.63 1.29 -8.40
CA TYR A 205 0.18 1.26 -8.35
C TYR A 205 -0.46 2.03 -9.50
N GLY A 206 -1.50 1.44 -10.06
CA GLY A 206 -2.23 1.97 -11.21
C GLY A 206 -3.28 3.01 -10.84
N SER A 207 -3.83 3.65 -11.87
CA SER A 207 -5.02 4.48 -11.74
C SER A 207 -5.67 4.68 -13.10
N ASN A 208 -7.00 4.59 -13.14
CA ASN A 208 -7.77 4.74 -14.38
C ASN A 208 -7.72 6.17 -14.95
N ARG A 209 -7.43 7.19 -14.13
CA ARG A 209 -7.45 8.62 -14.53
C ARG A 209 -6.36 9.51 -13.90
N ALA A 210 -5.36 8.94 -13.25
CA ALA A 210 -4.29 9.71 -12.60
C ALA A 210 -2.91 9.13 -12.90
N ALA A 211 -1.85 9.86 -12.51
CA ALA A 211 -0.46 9.48 -12.68
C ALA A 211 -0.06 8.12 -12.06
N GLY A 212 -0.89 7.53 -11.19
CA GLY A 212 -0.57 6.34 -10.41
C GLY A 212 0.02 6.69 -9.04
N HIS A 213 0.74 5.76 -8.44
CA HIS A 213 1.59 5.98 -7.25
C HIS A 213 2.77 5.00 -7.27
N VAL A 214 3.92 5.41 -6.73
CA VAL A 214 5.09 4.52 -6.54
C VAL A 214 5.71 4.79 -5.18
N GLU A 215 6.05 3.73 -4.47
CA GLU A 215 6.71 3.78 -3.16
C GLU A 215 7.67 2.59 -2.99
N PHE A 216 8.66 2.74 -2.11
CA PHE A 216 9.47 1.63 -1.62
C PHE A 216 8.80 0.96 -0.43
N ARG A 217 9.06 -0.34 -0.24
CA ARG A 217 8.83 -1.00 1.05
C ARG A 217 9.94 -0.66 2.04
N THR A 218 9.60 -0.10 3.20
CA THR A 218 10.51 0.04 4.35
C THR A 218 10.28 -1.12 5.34
N LYS A 219 11.09 -1.19 6.40
CA LYS A 219 10.97 -2.19 7.48
C LYS A 219 9.56 -2.22 8.11
N ASP A 220 8.99 -1.03 8.28
CA ASP A 220 7.82 -0.69 9.09
C ASP A 220 6.62 -0.18 8.27
N GLY A 221 6.83 0.18 7.01
CA GLY A 221 5.81 0.81 6.18
C GLY A 221 6.24 0.96 4.72
N PHE A 222 5.95 2.12 4.16
CA PHE A 222 6.11 2.47 2.76
C PHE A 222 6.60 3.92 2.64
N VAL A 223 7.42 4.22 1.63
CA VAL A 223 7.91 5.59 1.42
C VAL A 223 7.97 5.98 -0.05
N SER A 224 7.50 7.19 -0.33
CA SER A 224 7.53 7.82 -1.64
C SER A 224 8.13 9.23 -1.51
N ASP A 225 7.37 10.27 -1.79
CA ASP A 225 7.64 11.65 -1.38
C ASP A 225 7.28 11.91 0.10
N PHE A 226 6.55 10.99 0.74
CA PHE A 226 6.22 10.99 2.17
C PHE A 226 6.27 9.56 2.75
N ARG A 227 6.30 9.43 4.07
CA ARG A 227 6.24 8.14 4.79
C ARG A 227 4.79 7.74 5.08
N SER A 228 4.46 6.46 4.94
CA SER A 228 3.15 5.89 5.30
C SER A 228 3.30 4.52 5.96
N ALA A 229 2.53 4.25 7.02
CA ALA A 229 2.45 2.92 7.62
C ALA A 229 1.63 1.93 6.76
N THR A 230 0.77 2.44 5.88
CA THR A 230 -0.10 1.63 5.00
C THR A 230 0.23 1.85 3.53
N PRO A 231 0.09 0.83 2.67
CA PRO A 231 0.34 0.96 1.24
C PRO A 231 -0.70 1.86 0.58
N SER A 232 -0.42 2.28 -0.65
CA SER A 232 -1.41 2.96 -1.48
C SER A 232 -2.71 2.14 -1.61
N ARG A 233 -3.86 2.79 -1.47
CA ARG A 233 -5.20 2.17 -1.69
C ARG A 233 -5.51 1.89 -3.16
N ARG A 234 -4.61 2.27 -4.07
CA ARG A 234 -4.73 2.08 -5.52
C ARG A 234 -4.50 0.61 -5.88
N PRO A 235 -4.98 0.11 -7.05
CA PRO A 235 -4.67 -1.23 -7.51
C PRO A 235 -3.16 -1.42 -7.72
N LEU A 236 -2.56 -2.43 -7.08
CA LEU A 236 -1.14 -2.76 -7.26
C LEU A 236 -0.91 -3.34 -8.67
N ILE A 237 -0.07 -2.68 -9.47
CA ILE A 237 0.40 -3.21 -10.77
C ILE A 237 1.44 -4.31 -10.53
N GLY A 238 2.35 -4.10 -9.57
CA GLY A 238 3.32 -5.10 -9.15
C GLY A 238 4.33 -4.59 -8.14
N VAL A 239 5.07 -5.54 -7.57
CA VAL A 239 6.28 -5.31 -6.79
C VAL A 239 7.48 -5.60 -7.69
N TYR A 240 8.47 -4.71 -7.70
CA TYR A 240 9.63 -4.76 -8.60
C TYR A 240 10.92 -4.66 -7.79
N ALA A 241 11.92 -5.46 -8.13
CA ALA A 241 13.24 -5.39 -7.53
C ALA A 241 14.32 -5.81 -8.52
N LYS A 242 15.58 -5.61 -8.15
CA LYS A 242 16.78 -5.97 -8.89
C LYS A 242 17.47 -7.11 -8.13
N LEU A 243 17.93 -8.11 -8.88
CA LEU A 243 18.62 -9.32 -8.40
C LEU A 243 20.06 -9.28 -8.91
#